data_AF-A0A9D8QC58-F1
#
_entry.id   AF-A0A9D8QC58-F1
#
_cell.length_a   1.000
_cell.length_b   1.000
_cell.length_c   1.000
_cell.angle_alpha   90.00
_cell.angle_beta   90.00
_cell.angle_gamma   90.00
#
_symmetry.space_group_name_H-M   'P 1'
#
loop_
_entity.id
_entity.type
_entity.pdbx_description
1 polymer ?
#
loop_
_entity_poly.entity_id
_entity_poly.type
_entity_poly.pdbx_seq_one_letter_code
_entity_poly.pdbx_strand_id
1 'polypeptide(L)'
;MEGTATSGKPGPKCPTCGEPMPAIEVLSVGGIQGKPVRWSCGRDGLEATAVHPVQMAHLHVGDEDTENGQGRIVKLEMLGAELMVFREPVRVR
;
A
#
# COMPACT_ATOMS: atom_id res chain seq x y z
N MET A 1 17.45 -1.78 19.88
CA MET A 1 16.80 -1.92 18.56
C MET A 1 15.89 -0.73 18.39
N GLU A 2 16.45 0.38 17.92
CA GLU A 2 15.73 1.64 17.81
C GLU A 2 14.98 1.69 16.48
N GLY A 3 13.65 1.75 16.57
CA GLY A 3 12.78 1.97 15.43
C GLY A 3 13.04 3.36 14.88
N THR A 4 13.57 3.41 13.67
CA THR A 4 13.65 4.62 12.86
C THR A 4 12.24 5.07 12.53
N ALA A 5 11.75 6.03 13.31
CA ALA A 5 10.57 6.82 12.97
C ALA A 5 10.85 7.56 11.65
N THR A 6 10.33 7.03 10.54
CA THR A 6 10.37 7.69 9.24
C THR A 6 9.37 8.84 9.22
N SER A 7 9.92 10.05 9.06
CA SER A 7 9.28 11.30 8.62
C SER A 7 7.78 11.25 8.26
N GLY A 8 6.94 11.66 9.21
CA GLY A 8 5.95 12.73 8.99
C GLY A 8 4.55 12.43 8.47
N LYS A 9 4.25 11.26 7.85
CA LYS A 9 2.86 10.93 7.48
C LYS A 9 2.47 9.54 8.00
N PRO A 10 1.32 9.41 8.71
CA PRO A 10 0.83 8.10 9.09
C PRO A 10 0.54 7.30 7.82
N GLY A 11 1.01 6.06 7.78
CA GLY A 11 0.67 5.10 6.73
C GLY A 11 -0.85 4.83 6.67
N PRO A 12 -1.31 4.09 5.65
CA PRO A 12 -2.72 3.75 5.54
C PRO A 12 -3.20 2.93 6.75
N LYS A 13 -4.49 3.05 7.05
CA LYS A 13 -5.18 2.13 7.96
C LYS A 13 -5.81 1.01 7.16
N CYS A 14 -5.82 -0.19 7.71
CA CYS A 14 -6.50 -1.31 7.08
C CYS A 14 -8.02 -1.00 6.99
N PRO A 15 -8.64 -1.07 5.81
CA PRO A 15 -10.07 -0.84 5.64
C PRO A 15 -10.93 -1.89 6.36
N THR A 16 -10.39 -3.08 6.63
CA THR A 16 -11.11 -4.18 7.29
C THR A 16 -11.06 -4.08 8.80
N CYS A 17 -9.86 -3.96 9.39
CA CYS A 17 -9.69 -3.96 10.85
C CYS A 17 -9.49 -2.58 11.49
N GLY A 18 -9.25 -1.53 10.68
CA GLY A 18 -9.03 -0.16 11.14
C GLY A 18 -7.65 0.12 11.75
N GLU A 19 -6.80 -0.89 11.91
CA GLU A 19 -5.45 -0.73 12.49
C GLU A 19 -4.48 -0.07 11.50
N PRO A 20 -3.48 0.69 11.99
CA PRO A 20 -2.40 1.19 11.15
C PRO A 20 -1.62 0.05 10.51
N MET A 21 -1.36 0.14 9.21
CA MET A 21 -0.58 -0.87 8.50
C MET A 21 0.92 -0.51 8.60
N PRO A 22 1.79 -1.40 9.10
CA PRO A 22 3.23 -1.20 9.08
C PRO A 22 3.78 -1.26 7.65
N ALA A 23 4.81 -0.45 7.38
CA ALA A 23 5.48 -0.45 6.08
C ALA A 23 6.32 -1.73 5.94
N ILE A 24 6.21 -2.38 4.79
CA ILE A 24 6.97 -3.57 4.42
C ILE A 24 7.99 -3.30 3.30
N GLU A 25 7.83 -2.16 2.60
CA GLU A 25 8.76 -1.72 1.55
C GLU A 25 8.97 -0.21 1.63
N VAL A 26 10.23 0.19 1.50
CA VAL A 26 10.66 1.59 1.46
C VAL A 26 11.54 1.83 0.25
N LEU A 27 11.37 2.98 -0.42
CA LEU A 27 12.20 3.41 -1.54
C LEU A 27 13.12 4.55 -1.12
N SER A 28 14.35 4.48 -1.62
CA SER A 28 15.32 5.57 -1.57
C SER A 28 15.93 5.76 -2.94
N VAL A 29 15.58 6.85 -3.62
CA VAL A 29 16.01 7.14 -5.00
C VAL A 29 16.03 8.64 -5.24
N GLY A 30 17.06 9.14 -5.93
CA GLY A 30 17.08 10.51 -6.47
C GLY A 30 16.74 11.63 -5.47
N GLY A 31 17.33 11.61 -4.27
CA GLY A 31 17.04 12.60 -3.21
C GLY A 31 15.83 12.28 -2.33
N ILE A 32 15.07 11.22 -2.63
CA ILE A 32 14.09 10.63 -1.73
C ILE A 32 14.80 9.61 -0.84
N GLN A 33 14.64 9.70 0.48
CA GLN A 33 15.21 8.76 1.44
C GLN A 33 14.12 8.15 2.30
N GLY A 34 14.11 6.81 2.38
CA GLY A 34 13.28 6.04 3.32
C GLY A 34 11.78 6.25 3.16
N LYS A 35 11.30 6.53 1.94
CA LYS A 35 9.88 6.74 1.68
C LYS A 35 9.15 5.39 1.67
N PRO A 36 8.19 5.14 2.56
CA PRO A 36 7.40 3.92 2.51
C PRO A 36 6.51 3.90 1.27
N VAL A 37 6.45 2.76 0.59
CA VAL A 37 5.65 2.59 -0.63
C VAL A 37 4.72 1.38 -0.60
N ARG A 38 4.94 0.45 0.33
CA ARG A 38 4.07 -0.71 0.52
C ARG A 38 3.89 -1.01 2.00
N TRP A 39 2.68 -1.40 2.36
CA TRP A 39 2.28 -1.75 3.71
C TRP A 39 1.49 -3.05 3.70
N SER A 40 1.51 -3.78 4.82
CA SER A 40 0.71 -4.99 5.00
C SER A 40 0.05 -5.00 6.36
N CYS A 41 -1.21 -5.38 6.41
CA CYS A 41 -1.93 -5.58 7.65
C CYS A 41 -1.56 -6.94 8.24
N GLY A 42 -0.99 -6.94 9.45
CA GLY A 42 -0.60 -8.18 10.14
C GLY A 42 -1.78 -9.08 10.53
N ARG A 43 -3.03 -8.61 10.42
CA ARG A 43 -4.22 -9.34 10.86
C ARG A 43 -4.87 -10.18 9.76
N ASP A 44 -5.05 -9.60 8.58
CA ASP A 44 -5.74 -10.23 7.44
C ASP A 44 -4.83 -10.41 6.22
N GLY A 45 -3.62 -9.84 6.24
CA GLY A 45 -2.67 -9.90 5.13
C GLY A 45 -3.03 -8.96 3.98
N LEU A 46 -4.01 -8.07 4.15
CA LEU A 46 -4.32 -7.05 3.15
C LEU A 46 -3.10 -6.16 2.94
N GLU A 47 -2.82 -5.82 1.70
CA GLU A 47 -1.70 -4.95 1.36
C GLU A 47 -2.19 -3.61 0.83
N ALA A 48 -1.36 -2.58 1.00
CA ALA A 48 -1.56 -1.27 0.40
C ALA A 48 -0.28 -0.84 -0.32
N THR A 49 -0.41 -0.27 -1.51
CA THR A 49 0.71 0.27 -2.29
C THR A 49 0.44 1.74 -2.62
N ALA A 50 1.44 2.58 -2.41
CA ALA A 50 1.42 3.97 -2.84
C ALA A 50 1.75 4.04 -4.32
N VAL A 51 0.87 4.65 -5.09
CA VAL A 51 1.07 4.88 -6.52
C VAL A 51 0.80 6.34 -6.90
N HIS A 52 1.30 6.72 -8.08
CA HIS A 52 1.06 8.05 -8.60
C HIS A 52 -0.43 8.24 -8.94
N PRO A 53 -1.09 9.34 -8.52
CA PRO A 53 -2.54 9.52 -8.70
C PRO A 53 -3.04 9.41 -10.15
N VAL A 54 -2.18 9.71 -11.14
CA VAL A 54 -2.51 9.55 -12.57
C VAL A 54 -2.92 8.11 -12.92
N GLN A 55 -2.45 7.12 -12.17
CA GLN A 55 -2.83 5.72 -12.38
C GLN A 55 -4.29 5.42 -12.01
N MET A 56 -4.97 6.30 -11.28
CA MET A 56 -6.39 6.12 -10.91
C MET A 56 -7.28 5.89 -12.15
N ALA A 57 -6.97 6.50 -13.30
CA ALA A 57 -7.73 6.32 -14.54
C ALA A 57 -7.68 4.89 -15.11
N HIS A 58 -6.77 4.05 -14.62
CA HIS A 58 -6.51 2.70 -15.11
C HIS A 58 -6.70 1.62 -14.03
N LEU A 59 -7.17 2.00 -12.84
CA LEU A 59 -7.34 1.09 -11.71
C LEU A 59 -8.80 1.09 -11.27
N HIS A 60 -9.39 -0.09 -11.17
CA HIS A 60 -10.75 -0.27 -10.69
C HIS A 60 -10.79 -1.26 -9.53
N VAL A 61 -11.72 -1.04 -8.60
CA VAL A 61 -12.02 -2.02 -7.57
C VAL A 61 -12.58 -3.27 -8.26
N GLY A 62 -11.99 -4.41 -7.94
CA GLY A 62 -12.30 -5.70 -8.54
C GLY A 62 -11.25 -6.18 -9.53
N ASP A 63 -10.38 -5.29 -10.05
CA ASP A 63 -9.30 -5.67 -10.97
C ASP A 63 -8.32 -6.62 -10.29
N GLU A 64 -7.85 -7.63 -11.03
CA GLU A 64 -6.82 -8.56 -10.58
C GLU A 64 -5.49 -8.20 -11.22
N ASP A 65 -4.44 -8.04 -10.41
CA ASP A 65 -3.08 -7.88 -10.91
C ASP A 65 -2.41 -9.26 -10.99
N THR A 66 -2.60 -9.90 -12.14
CA THR A 66 -2.03 -11.23 -12.44
C THR A 66 -0.57 -11.17 -12.87
N GLU A 67 -0.07 -10.02 -13.36
CA GLU A 67 1.30 -9.90 -13.87
C GLU A 67 2.34 -9.84 -12.75
N ASN A 68 2.00 -9.25 -11.60
CA ASN A 68 2.89 -9.15 -10.44
C ASN A 68 2.44 -9.99 -9.24
N GLY A 69 1.37 -10.77 -9.39
CA GLY A 69 0.79 -11.60 -8.31
C GLY A 69 0.29 -10.77 -7.12
N GLN A 70 -0.02 -9.48 -7.33
CA GLN A 70 -0.26 -8.53 -6.25
C GLN A 70 -1.66 -8.63 -5.62
N GLY A 71 -2.56 -9.41 -6.21
CA GLY A 71 -3.90 -9.58 -5.64
C GLY A 71 -4.99 -8.84 -6.38
N ARG A 72 -6.18 -8.91 -5.79
CA ARG A 72 -7.38 -8.22 -6.28
C ARG A 72 -7.53 -6.87 -5.60
N ILE A 73 -7.75 -5.80 -6.37
CA ILE A 73 -7.97 -4.46 -5.83
C ILE A 73 -9.31 -4.42 -5.09
N VAL A 74 -9.31 -4.04 -3.82
CA VAL A 74 -10.52 -3.93 -2.99
C VAL A 74 -10.88 -2.51 -2.61
N LYS A 75 -9.91 -1.59 -2.64
CA LYS A 75 -10.13 -0.18 -2.35
C LYS A 75 -9.08 0.71 -3.02
N LEU A 76 -9.53 1.88 -3.45
CA LEU A 76 -8.70 2.99 -3.90
C LEU A 76 -8.98 4.19 -2.98
N GLU A 77 -7.93 4.84 -2.50
CA GLU A 77 -8.08 5.97 -1.57
C GLU A 77 -6.96 7.00 -1.77
N MET A 78 -7.32 8.28 -1.81
CA MET A 78 -6.33 9.36 -1.84
C MET A 78 -5.85 9.68 -0.44
N LEU A 79 -4.55 9.53 -0.18
CA LEU A 79 -3.90 9.98 1.05
C LEU A 79 -2.91 11.10 0.73
N GLY A 80 -3.34 12.34 0.93
CA GLY A 80 -2.58 13.52 0.54
C GLY A 80 -2.41 13.59 -0.98
N ALA A 81 -1.18 13.44 -1.47
CA ALA A 81 -0.83 13.53 -2.88
C ALA A 81 -0.62 12.15 -3.53
N GLU A 82 -0.97 11.07 -2.84
CA GLU A 82 -0.73 9.70 -3.28
C GLU A 82 -2.04 8.94 -3.37
N LEU A 83 -2.13 8.06 -4.37
CA LEU A 83 -3.20 7.07 -4.45
C LEU A 83 -2.74 5.82 -3.71
N MET A 84 -3.48 5.42 -2.68
CA MET A 84 -3.33 4.11 -2.06
C MET A 84 -4.19 3.10 -2.79
N VAL A 85 -3.57 1.99 -3.17
CA VAL A 85 -4.25 0.85 -3.78
C VAL A 85 -4.19 -0.31 -2.81
N PHE A 86 -5.35 -0.69 -2.28
CA PHE A 86 -5.48 -1.80 -1.35
C PHE A 86 -5.81 -3.08 -2.12
N ARG A 87 -5.09 -4.16 -1.81
CA ARG A 87 -5.23 -5.45 -2.48
C ARG A 87 -5.35 -6.59 -1.48
N GLU A 88 -6.26 -7.51 -1.79
CA GLU A 88 -6.31 -8.82 -1.15
C GLU A 88 -5.31 -9.75 -1.87
N PRO A 89 -4.36 -10.37 -1.15
CA PRO A 89 -3.40 -11.26 -1.78
C PRO A 89 -4.09 -12.48 -2.40
N VAL A 90 -3.69 -12.85 -3.63
CA VAL A 90 -4.13 -14.12 -4.22
C VAL A 90 -3.48 -15.24 -3.42
N ARG A 91 -4.23 -15.90 -2.55
CA ARG A 91 -3.77 -17.14 -1.93
C ARG A 91 -3.70 -18.20 -3.02
N VAL A 92 -2.50 -18.43 -3.56
CA VAL A 92 -2.21 -19.63 -4.34
C VAL A 92 -2.44 -20.82 -3.39
N ARG A 93 -3.53 -21.56 -3.62
CA ARG A 93 -3.83 -22.81 -2.91
C ARG A 93 -2.95 -23.93 -3.42
#